data_AF-A0A0V0XGR5-F1
#
_entry.id   AF-A0A0V0XGR5-F1
#
_cell.length_a   1.000
_cell.length_b   1.000
_cell.length_c   1.000
_cell.angle_alpha   90.00
_cell.angle_beta   90.00
_cell.angle_gamma   90.00
#
_symmetry.space_group_name_H-M   'P 1'
#
loop_
_entity.id
_entity.type
_entity.pdbx_description
1 polymer ?
#
loop_
_entity_poly.entity_id
_entity_poly.type
_entity_poly.pdbx_seq_one_letter_code
_entity_poly.pdbx_strand_id
1 'polypeptide(L)'
;MPFYKRNLITFIRWILILWVYFPSISLATSKCQNAAGGAEADWAILYKAPAQANGKILVAGAAGGNWADSPQPVTANNGHSFAKAIEHVFAAHGENKFISYNNLPPDVPKTKTKSNSVLMMDITGNDAAAWIVHTVPGFPKARTGYLFPPAEVQKGHLLICLTIKEDQIDTIGKYENTIIWLLLY
;
A
#
# COMPACT_ATOMS: atom_id res chain seq x y z
N MET A 1 -2.14 -9.05 -52.48
CA MET A 1 -1.55 -9.32 -51.15
C MET A 1 -2.12 -10.65 -50.65
N PRO A 2 -1.31 -11.65 -50.27
CA PRO A 2 -1.81 -13.00 -49.99
C PRO A 2 -2.73 -13.02 -48.75
N PHE A 3 -3.81 -13.81 -48.84
CA PHE A 3 -4.91 -13.89 -47.86
C PHE A 3 -4.44 -14.10 -46.41
N TYR A 4 -3.32 -14.80 -46.22
CA TYR A 4 -2.67 -15.02 -44.92
C TYR A 4 -2.17 -13.73 -44.24
N LYS A 5 -1.59 -12.77 -45.00
CA LYS A 5 -1.07 -11.52 -44.43
C LYS A 5 -2.18 -10.61 -43.90
N ARG A 6 -3.37 -10.64 -44.50
CA ARG A 6 -4.52 -9.81 -44.08
C ARG A 6 -5.12 -10.31 -42.77
N ASN A 7 -5.21 -11.63 -42.60
CA ASN A 7 -5.69 -12.25 -41.37
C ASN A 7 -4.71 -12.04 -40.20
N LEU A 8 -3.40 -12.13 -40.45
CA LEU A 8 -2.37 -11.87 -39.44
C LEU A 8 -2.40 -10.44 -38.89
N ILE A 9 -2.58 -9.44 -39.77
CA ILE A 9 -2.68 -8.02 -39.35
C ILE A 9 -3.92 -7.79 -38.50
N THR A 10 -5.06 -8.38 -38.87
CA THR A 10 -6.29 -8.30 -38.09
C THR A 10 -6.11 -8.95 -36.72
N PHE A 11 -5.47 -10.12 -36.65
CA PHE A 11 -5.18 -10.81 -35.39
C PHE A 11 -4.28 -10.01 -34.45
N ILE A 12 -3.19 -9.42 -34.97
CA ILE A 12 -2.29 -8.57 -34.20
C ILE A 12 -3.03 -7.33 -33.68
N ARG A 13 -3.91 -6.73 -34.49
CA ARG A 13 -4.76 -5.61 -34.07
C ARG A 13 -5.68 -5.97 -32.90
N TRP A 14 -6.33 -7.12 -32.95
CA TRP A 14 -7.20 -7.58 -31.85
C TRP A 14 -6.41 -7.91 -30.58
N ILE A 15 -5.20 -8.48 -30.69
CA ILE A 15 -4.31 -8.73 -29.55
C ILE A 15 -3.89 -7.40 -28.91
N LEU A 16 -3.49 -6.41 -29.70
CA LEU A 16 -3.12 -5.09 -29.17
C LEU A 16 -4.30 -4.38 -28.51
N ILE A 17 -5.50 -4.49 -29.08
CA ILE A 17 -6.75 -3.97 -28.46
C ILE A 17 -6.98 -4.70 -27.13
N LEU A 18 -6.95 -6.03 -27.10
CA LEU A 18 -7.09 -6.82 -25.87
C LEU A 18 -6.06 -6.41 -24.80
N TRP A 19 -4.81 -6.15 -25.20
CA TRP A 19 -3.76 -5.75 -24.27
C TRP A 19 -3.93 -4.33 -23.71
N VAL A 20 -4.59 -3.44 -24.44
CA VAL A 20 -4.94 -2.07 -24.00
C VAL A 20 -6.21 -2.06 -23.14
N TYR A 21 -7.16 -2.98 -23.41
CA TYR A 21 -8.46 -3.05 -22.73
C TYR A 21 -8.52 -4.05 -21.57
N PHE A 22 -7.52 -4.90 -21.39
CA PHE A 22 -7.30 -5.62 -20.12
C PHE A 22 -6.48 -4.71 -19.20
N PRO A 23 -7.10 -3.90 -18.33
CA PRO A 23 -6.35 -3.35 -17.21
C PRO A 23 -5.74 -4.56 -16.49
N SER A 24 -4.43 -4.53 -16.26
CA SER A 24 -3.74 -5.49 -15.41
C SER A 24 -4.62 -5.70 -14.18
N ILE A 25 -5.22 -6.89 -14.02
CA ILE A 25 -6.07 -7.18 -12.88
C ILE A 25 -5.15 -7.03 -11.67
N SER A 26 -5.31 -5.92 -10.96
CA SER A 26 -4.47 -5.57 -9.85
C SER A 26 -4.92 -6.42 -8.67
N LEU A 27 -4.30 -7.58 -8.50
CA LEU A 27 -4.54 -8.44 -7.35
C LEU A 27 -4.20 -7.65 -6.08
N ALA A 28 -5.02 -7.84 -5.05
CA ALA A 28 -4.76 -7.24 -3.76
C ALA A 28 -3.43 -7.80 -3.22
N THR A 29 -2.61 -6.96 -2.58
CA THR A 29 -1.28 -7.36 -2.12
C THR A 29 -0.93 -6.66 -0.82
N SER A 30 -0.15 -7.35 0.01
CA SER A 30 0.45 -6.80 1.22
C SER A 30 1.93 -6.42 1.01
N LYS A 31 2.39 -6.18 -0.23
CA LYS A 31 3.75 -5.68 -0.51
C LYS A 31 3.76 -4.18 -0.81
N CYS A 32 4.89 -3.53 -0.54
CA CYS A 32 5.10 -2.16 -1.00
C CYS A 32 5.09 -2.08 -2.52
N GLN A 33 4.73 -0.91 -3.04
CA GLN A 33 4.48 -0.72 -4.46
C GLN A 33 5.26 0.47 -5.00
N ASN A 34 5.36 0.54 -6.32
CA ASN A 34 5.82 1.72 -7.02
C ASN A 34 4.88 2.91 -6.82
N ALA A 35 5.31 4.08 -7.28
CA ALA A 35 4.58 5.34 -7.07
C ALA A 35 3.10 5.27 -7.47
N ALA A 36 2.78 4.56 -8.56
CA ALA A 36 1.42 4.42 -9.09
C ALA A 36 0.61 3.26 -8.47
N GLY A 37 1.21 2.43 -7.61
CA GLY A 37 0.54 1.26 -7.04
C GLY A 37 0.35 0.09 -8.02
N GLY A 38 1.18 0.01 -9.06
CA GLY A 38 1.02 -0.96 -10.16
C GLY A 38 2.12 -2.01 -10.29
N ALA A 39 3.18 -1.94 -9.48
CA ALA A 39 4.24 -2.94 -9.45
C ALA A 39 4.87 -3.00 -8.06
N GLU A 40 5.32 -4.18 -7.65
CA GLU A 40 5.99 -4.40 -6.37
C GLU A 40 7.28 -3.58 -6.22
N ALA A 41 7.58 -3.17 -4.99
CA ALA A 41 8.81 -2.51 -4.62
C ALA A 41 9.31 -3.04 -3.27
N ASP A 42 10.63 -3.03 -3.04
CA ASP A 42 11.21 -3.45 -1.77
C ASP A 42 10.88 -2.47 -0.64
N TRP A 43 10.82 -1.18 -0.96
CA TRP A 43 10.46 -0.12 -0.04
C TRP A 43 9.93 1.11 -0.77
N ALA A 44 9.13 1.90 -0.06
CA ALA A 44 8.64 3.20 -0.53
C ALA A 44 8.54 4.18 0.65
N ILE A 45 8.83 5.45 0.40
CA ILE A 45 8.70 6.54 1.37
C ILE A 45 7.86 7.63 0.74
N LEU A 46 6.78 8.04 1.40
CA LEU A 46 5.95 9.16 0.99
C LEU A 46 6.00 10.25 2.05
N TYR A 47 6.28 11.47 1.61
CA TYR A 47 6.16 12.67 2.42
C TYR A 47 5.02 13.53 1.89
N LYS A 48 3.99 13.73 2.71
CA LYS A 48 2.92 14.69 2.47
C LYS A 48 3.26 15.99 3.17
N ALA A 49 3.40 17.09 2.43
CA ALA A 49 3.58 18.40 3.04
C ALA A 49 2.27 18.92 3.66
N PRO A 50 2.33 19.82 4.66
CA PRO A 50 1.16 20.53 5.19
C PRO A 50 0.38 21.23 4.08
N ALA A 51 -0.96 21.22 4.18
CA ALA A 51 -1.88 21.81 3.19
C ALA A 51 -1.71 21.35 1.72
N GLN A 52 -0.92 20.30 1.45
CA GLN A 52 -0.77 19.72 0.11
C GLN A 52 -1.59 18.42 0.01
N ALA A 53 -2.35 18.28 -1.08
CA ALA A 53 -3.10 17.06 -1.38
C ALA A 53 -2.16 15.93 -1.86
N ASN A 54 -1.22 16.29 -2.74
CA ASN A 54 -0.21 15.38 -3.27
C ASN A 54 1.02 15.36 -2.38
N GLY A 55 1.58 14.17 -2.18
CA GLY A 55 2.88 13.99 -1.54
C GLY A 55 4.02 13.96 -2.55
N LYS A 56 5.24 13.92 -2.03
CA LYS A 56 6.43 13.44 -2.74
C LYS A 56 6.66 11.99 -2.36
N ILE A 57 7.09 11.16 -3.29
CA ILE A 57 7.38 9.74 -3.07
C ILE A 57 8.77 9.38 -3.58
N LEU A 58 9.46 8.54 -2.82
CA LEU A 58 10.71 7.89 -3.18
C LEU A 58 10.49 6.37 -3.09
N VAL A 59 10.90 5.63 -4.11
CA VAL A 59 10.70 4.18 -4.20
C VAL A 59 12.04 3.50 -4.45
N ALA A 60 12.19 2.27 -3.96
CA ALA A 60 13.30 1.39 -4.31
C ALA A 60 13.56 1.39 -5.84
N GLY A 61 14.83 1.56 -6.22
CA GLY A 61 15.24 1.59 -7.63
C GLY A 61 14.84 2.86 -8.41
N ALA A 62 14.34 3.91 -7.74
CA ALA A 62 14.08 5.20 -8.39
C ALA A 62 15.32 5.72 -9.12
N ALA A 63 15.15 6.17 -10.37
CA ALA A 63 16.25 6.68 -11.18
C ALA A 63 16.93 7.86 -10.48
N GLY A 64 18.22 7.70 -10.17
CA GLY A 64 19.02 8.69 -9.45
C GLY A 64 18.66 8.88 -7.97
N GLY A 65 17.80 8.03 -7.39
CA GLY A 65 17.40 8.12 -5.98
C GLY A 65 16.58 9.39 -5.65
N ASN A 66 15.94 9.98 -6.65
CA ASN A 66 15.24 11.25 -6.51
C ASN A 66 13.80 11.08 -6.04
N TRP A 67 13.34 12.05 -5.24
CA TRP A 67 11.93 12.21 -4.92
C TRP A 67 11.15 12.64 -6.15
N ALA A 68 10.01 11.99 -6.39
CA ALA A 68 9.06 12.34 -7.44
C ALA A 68 7.72 12.80 -6.85
N ASP A 69 6.89 13.44 -7.66
CA ASP A 69 5.50 13.70 -7.26
C ASP A 69 4.71 12.39 -7.15
N SER A 70 3.91 12.27 -6.09
CA SER A 70 2.95 11.18 -5.95
C SER A 70 1.91 11.30 -7.08
N PRO A 71 1.66 10.24 -7.85
CA PRO A 71 0.71 10.26 -8.98
C PRO A 71 -0.72 10.62 -8.58
N GLN A 72 -1.09 10.33 -7.33
CA GLN A 72 -2.40 10.64 -6.75
C GLN A 72 -2.25 11.27 -5.35
N PRO A 73 -3.26 12.02 -4.89
CA PRO A 73 -3.33 12.48 -3.51
C PRO A 73 -3.28 11.30 -2.54
N VAL A 74 -2.69 11.51 -1.36
CA VAL A 74 -2.69 10.46 -0.31
C VAL A 74 -4.10 10.17 0.21
N THR A 75 -5.08 11.02 -0.08
CA THR A 75 -6.48 10.80 0.28
C THR A 75 -7.22 9.90 -0.72
N ALA A 76 -6.65 9.65 -1.90
CA ALA A 76 -7.24 8.75 -2.89
C ALA A 76 -7.13 7.30 -2.42
N ASN A 77 -8.14 6.49 -2.71
CA ASN A 77 -8.15 5.07 -2.32
C ASN A 77 -7.39 4.15 -3.29
N ASN A 78 -6.81 4.69 -4.36
CA ASN A 78 -6.08 3.95 -5.37
C ASN A 78 -5.08 4.84 -6.12
N GLY A 79 -4.32 4.24 -7.04
CA GLY A 79 -3.39 4.96 -7.92
C GLY A 79 -2.15 5.51 -7.22
N HIS A 80 -1.89 5.09 -5.98
CA HIS A 80 -0.64 5.37 -5.27
C HIS A 80 -0.17 4.19 -4.41
N SER A 81 1.13 4.17 -4.11
CA SER A 81 1.79 3.07 -3.39
C SER A 81 1.08 2.66 -2.09
N PHE A 82 0.80 3.63 -1.22
CA PHE A 82 0.34 3.34 0.14
C PHE A 82 -1.10 2.83 0.21
N ALA A 83 -2.01 3.30 -0.66
CA ALA A 83 -3.37 2.77 -0.72
C ALA A 83 -3.37 1.33 -1.21
N LYS A 84 -2.51 1.00 -2.17
CA LYS A 84 -2.38 -0.38 -2.65
C LYS A 84 -1.75 -1.31 -1.61
N ALA A 85 -0.68 -0.86 -0.93
CA ALA A 85 0.00 -1.67 0.08
C ALA A 85 -0.89 -2.04 1.28
N ILE A 86 -1.84 -1.17 1.65
CA ILE A 86 -2.78 -1.42 2.77
C ILE A 86 -4.16 -1.88 2.32
N GLU A 87 -4.33 -2.25 1.05
CA GLU A 87 -5.62 -2.70 0.50
C GLU A 87 -6.23 -3.82 1.35
N HIS A 88 -5.37 -4.69 1.85
CA HIS A 88 -5.70 -5.82 2.70
C HIS A 88 -6.20 -5.45 4.10
N VAL A 89 -5.91 -4.24 4.58
CA VAL A 89 -6.31 -3.75 5.92
C VAL A 89 -7.71 -3.15 5.89
N PHE A 90 -8.08 -2.46 4.80
CA PHE A 90 -9.36 -1.77 4.70
C PHE A 90 -10.42 -2.53 3.89
N ALA A 91 -10.02 -3.43 2.98
CA ALA A 91 -10.93 -4.31 2.27
C ALA A 91 -11.23 -5.57 3.09
N ALA A 92 -12.47 -6.06 3.01
CA ALA A 92 -12.87 -7.28 3.68
C ALA A 92 -12.42 -8.51 2.88
N HIS A 93 -11.30 -9.11 3.28
CA HIS A 93 -10.82 -10.38 2.75
C HIS A 93 -10.60 -11.35 3.91
N GLY A 94 -11.20 -12.54 3.82
CA GLY A 94 -11.14 -13.54 4.90
C GLY A 94 -9.78 -14.21 5.08
N GLU A 95 -8.87 -14.04 4.10
CA GLU A 95 -7.55 -14.67 4.07
C GLU A 95 -6.45 -13.68 4.52
N ASN A 96 -6.80 -12.46 4.91
CA ASN A 96 -5.81 -11.43 5.23
C ASN A 96 -5.58 -11.33 6.73
N LYS A 97 -4.30 -11.31 7.13
CA LYS A 97 -3.89 -11.12 8.54
C LYS A 97 -3.09 -9.83 8.66
N PHE A 98 -3.45 -8.98 9.61
CA PHE A 98 -2.66 -7.79 9.90
C PHE A 98 -2.62 -7.50 11.39
N ILE A 99 -1.56 -6.82 11.81
CA ILE A 99 -1.32 -6.34 13.15
C ILE A 99 -1.07 -4.84 13.04
N SER A 100 -1.83 -4.03 13.77
CA SER A 100 -1.70 -2.57 13.73
C SER A 100 -1.45 -2.00 15.11
N TYR A 101 -0.56 -1.03 15.20
CA TYR A 101 -0.18 -0.29 16.39
C TYR A 101 -0.32 1.21 16.11
N ASN A 102 -1.09 1.93 16.92
CA ASN A 102 -1.24 3.38 16.74
C ASN A 102 -1.38 4.06 18.12
N ASN A 103 -0.70 5.18 18.31
CA ASN A 103 -0.73 5.97 19.55
C ASN A 103 -2.11 6.58 19.82
N LEU A 104 -2.90 6.74 18.76
CA LEU A 104 -4.27 7.19 18.76
C LEU A 104 -5.06 6.25 17.84
N PRO A 105 -5.33 5.00 18.28
CA PRO A 105 -6.01 4.04 17.45
C PRO A 105 -7.46 4.51 17.22
N PRO A 106 -8.03 4.31 16.02
CA PRO A 106 -9.40 4.70 15.75
C PRO A 106 -10.35 3.90 16.64
N ASP A 107 -11.29 4.60 17.28
CA ASP A 107 -12.41 4.02 18.04
C ASP A 107 -12.06 3.19 19.29
N VAL A 108 -10.83 3.26 19.81
CA VAL A 108 -10.41 2.55 21.03
C VAL A 108 -9.97 3.52 22.14
N PRO A 109 -10.38 3.31 23.41
CA PRO A 109 -9.94 4.17 24.52
C PRO A 109 -8.41 4.22 24.62
N LYS A 110 -7.87 5.44 24.77
CA LYS A 110 -6.45 5.80 24.67
C LYS A 110 -5.48 4.77 25.27
N THR A 111 -4.94 3.88 24.44
CA THR A 111 -3.73 3.12 24.76
C THR A 111 -2.53 3.96 24.35
N LYS A 112 -1.70 4.36 25.32
CA LYS A 112 -0.46 5.12 25.08
C LYS A 112 0.61 4.20 24.47
N THR A 113 0.50 3.84 23.20
CA THR A 113 1.64 3.31 22.46
C THR A 113 2.56 4.48 22.05
N LYS A 114 3.81 4.20 21.67
CA LYS A 114 4.76 5.21 21.15
C LYS A 114 4.93 5.15 19.63
N SER A 115 4.41 4.11 18.98
CA SER A 115 4.55 3.83 17.55
C SER A 115 3.21 3.88 16.79
N ASN A 116 3.28 4.42 15.57
CA ASN A 116 2.23 4.38 14.55
C ASN A 116 2.73 3.49 13.40
N SER A 117 2.52 2.18 13.54
CA SER A 117 2.96 1.17 12.59
C SER A 117 1.85 0.17 12.26
N VAL A 118 1.87 -0.36 11.05
CA VAL A 118 0.99 -1.45 10.61
C VAL A 118 1.85 -2.50 9.95
N LEU A 119 1.72 -3.73 10.40
CA LEU A 119 2.28 -4.91 9.76
C LEU A 119 1.12 -5.68 9.14
N MET A 120 1.24 -6.01 7.86
CA MET A 120 0.23 -6.77 7.13
C MET A 120 0.85 -7.94 6.40
N MET A 121 0.10 -9.03 6.33
CA MET A 121 0.46 -10.26 5.64
C MET A 121 -0.74 -10.76 4.85
N ASP A 122 -0.49 -11.04 3.58
CA ASP A 122 -1.35 -11.83 2.72
C ASP A 122 -0.90 -13.29 2.83
N ILE A 123 -1.76 -14.19 3.33
CA ILE A 123 -1.41 -15.61 3.51
C ILE A 123 -1.55 -16.43 2.21
N THR A 124 -2.05 -15.82 1.13
CA THR A 124 -2.29 -16.49 -0.16
C THR A 124 -1.09 -16.36 -1.10
N GLY A 125 -0.27 -15.32 -0.90
CA GLY A 125 0.96 -15.08 -1.62
C GLY A 125 2.19 -15.50 -0.81
N ASN A 126 3.30 -15.80 -1.50
CA ASN A 126 4.57 -16.09 -0.84
C ASN A 126 5.34 -14.80 -0.56
N ASP A 127 5.81 -14.61 0.68
CA ASP A 127 6.54 -13.42 1.13
C ASP A 127 5.76 -12.13 0.87
N ALA A 128 4.44 -12.20 1.05
CA ALA A 128 3.54 -11.09 0.77
C ALA A 128 3.23 -10.33 2.06
N ALA A 129 4.23 -9.65 2.61
CA ALA A 129 4.08 -8.86 3.81
C ALA A 129 4.73 -7.47 3.71
N ALA A 130 4.12 -6.50 4.39
CA ALA A 130 4.60 -5.13 4.46
C ALA A 130 4.54 -4.64 5.89
N TRP A 131 5.54 -3.86 6.24
CA TRP A 131 5.60 -3.08 7.46
C TRP A 131 5.58 -1.60 7.11
N ILE A 132 4.54 -0.91 7.55
CA ILE A 132 4.33 0.50 7.31
C ILE A 132 4.49 1.25 8.61
N VAL A 133 5.37 2.24 8.63
CA VAL A 133 5.52 3.19 9.74
C VAL A 133 5.06 4.55 9.26
N HIS A 134 4.21 5.23 10.01
CA HIS A 134 3.67 6.53 9.60
C HIS A 134 3.51 7.51 10.76
N THR A 135 3.26 8.77 10.45
CA THR A 135 2.96 9.79 11.47
C THR A 135 1.48 10.16 11.54
N VAL A 136 0.61 9.50 10.77
CA VAL A 136 -0.83 9.80 10.67
C VAL A 136 -1.63 9.19 11.84
N PRO A 137 -2.19 9.99 12.77
CA PRO A 137 -3.05 9.47 13.85
C PRO A 137 -4.34 8.83 13.32
N GLY A 138 -4.81 7.75 13.93
CA GLY A 138 -6.10 7.12 13.58
C GLY A 138 -6.15 6.43 12.20
N PHE A 139 -5.00 6.30 11.52
CA PHE A 139 -4.87 5.65 10.22
C PHE A 139 -4.04 4.36 10.35
N PRO A 140 -4.27 3.36 9.48
CA PRO A 140 -5.49 3.14 8.72
C PRO A 140 -6.63 2.67 9.63
N LYS A 141 -7.87 2.87 9.18
CA LYS A 141 -9.05 2.34 9.88
C LYS A 141 -9.46 1.00 9.29
N ALA A 142 -9.20 -0.07 10.03
CA ALA A 142 -9.46 -1.43 9.60
C ALA A 142 -10.93 -1.65 9.19
N ARG A 143 -11.15 -2.38 8.09
CA ARG A 143 -12.48 -2.83 7.62
C ARG A 143 -13.54 -1.74 7.41
N THR A 144 -13.14 -0.49 7.20
CA THR A 144 -14.08 0.63 6.93
C THR A 144 -13.88 1.28 5.56
N GLY A 145 -13.11 0.64 4.69
CA GLY A 145 -12.64 1.26 3.45
C GLY A 145 -11.48 2.22 3.69
N TYR A 146 -10.81 2.62 2.60
CA TYR A 146 -9.70 3.56 2.67
C TYR A 146 -10.21 4.94 3.11
N LEU A 147 -9.69 5.42 4.24
CA LEU A 147 -10.00 6.76 4.73
C LEU A 147 -8.76 7.41 5.33
N PHE A 148 -8.24 8.41 4.64
CA PHE A 148 -7.26 9.31 5.23
C PHE A 148 -7.97 10.27 6.19
N PRO A 149 -7.56 10.41 7.47
CA PRO A 149 -8.29 11.20 8.44
C PRO A 149 -8.42 12.68 8.02
N PRO A 150 -9.64 13.25 7.97
CA PRO A 150 -9.85 14.64 7.53
C PRO A 150 -9.06 15.67 8.34
N ALA A 151 -8.90 15.43 9.65
CA ALA A 151 -8.14 16.29 10.55
C ALA A 151 -6.63 16.35 10.23
N GLU A 152 -6.13 15.39 9.45
CA GLU A 152 -4.72 15.22 9.13
C GLU A 152 -4.37 15.72 7.71
N VAL A 153 -5.38 16.06 6.90
CA VAL A 153 -5.19 16.60 5.54
C VAL A 153 -4.41 17.92 5.54
N GLN A 154 -4.60 18.76 6.55
CA GLN A 154 -3.89 20.04 6.66
C GLN A 154 -2.47 19.91 7.22
N LYS A 155 -2.08 18.74 7.74
CA LYS A 155 -0.80 18.52 8.41
C LYS A 155 0.20 17.81 7.51
N GLY A 156 1.46 17.84 7.91
CA GLY A 156 2.53 17.11 7.23
C GLY A 156 2.66 15.70 7.79
N HIS A 157 2.81 14.71 6.91
CA HIS A 157 2.96 13.31 7.32
C HIS A 157 4.04 12.59 6.53
N LEU A 158 4.73 11.68 7.22
CA LEU A 158 5.67 10.74 6.63
C LEU A 158 5.05 9.36 6.72
N LEU A 159 5.15 8.60 5.63
CA LEU A 159 4.81 7.18 5.58
C LEU A 159 5.99 6.44 4.96
N ILE A 160 6.39 5.34 5.57
CA ILE A 160 7.47 4.45 5.13
C ILE A 160 6.86 3.08 4.99
N CYS A 161 7.10 2.40 3.88
CA CYS A 161 6.69 1.03 3.62
C CYS A 161 7.95 0.18 3.37
N LEU A 162 8.04 -0.95 4.05
CA LEU A 162 9.07 -1.98 3.85
C LEU A 162 8.40 -3.29 3.49
N THR A 163 8.76 -3.88 2.35
CA THR A 163 8.37 -5.26 2.01
C THR A 163 9.24 -6.19 2.84
N ILE A 164 8.61 -7.06 3.61
CA ILE A 164 9.27 -8.00 4.50
C ILE A 164 8.90 -9.42 4.12
N LYS A 165 9.82 -10.35 4.39
CA LYS A 165 9.51 -11.78 4.31
C LYS A 165 8.70 -12.22 5.50
N GLU A 166 7.88 -13.25 5.32
CA GLU A 166 7.00 -13.74 6.38
C GLU A 166 7.78 -14.28 7.58
N ASP A 167 8.95 -14.88 7.33
CA ASP A 167 9.85 -15.38 8.38
C ASP A 167 10.43 -14.28 9.28
N GLN A 168 10.41 -13.02 8.85
CA GLN A 168 10.86 -11.88 9.64
C GLN A 168 9.79 -11.35 10.61
N ILE A 169 8.52 -11.71 10.43
CA ILE A 169 7.40 -11.12 11.17
C ILE A 169 7.45 -11.48 12.64
N ASP A 170 7.72 -12.74 12.96
CA ASP A 170 7.90 -13.20 14.35
C ASP A 170 9.07 -12.50 15.04
N THR A 171 10.09 -12.14 14.27
CA THR A 171 11.23 -11.39 14.78
C THR A 171 10.82 -9.95 15.11
N ILE A 172 10.12 -9.27 14.19
CA ILE A 172 9.61 -7.90 14.39
C ILE A 172 8.65 -7.85 15.59
N GLY A 173 7.71 -8.80 15.67
CA GLY A 173 6.72 -8.87 16.75
C GLY A 173 7.32 -9.03 18.15
N LYS A 174 8.50 -9.67 18.28
CA LYS A 174 9.21 -9.79 19.57
C LYS A 174 9.79 -8.46 20.07
N TYR A 175 10.17 -7.56 19.15
CA TYR A 175 10.80 -6.29 19.52
C TYR A 175 9.79 -5.15 19.71
N GLU A 176 8.58 -5.24 19.12
CA GLU A 176 7.50 -4.27 19.31
C GLU A 176 6.71 -4.50 20.61
N ASN A 177 7.43 -4.59 21.74
CA ASN A 177 6.98 -4.99 23.09
C ASN A 177 5.94 -4.03 23.77
N THR A 178 4.95 -3.50 23.03
CA THR A 178 3.99 -2.51 23.54
C THR A 178 2.62 -2.68 22.88
N ILE A 179 1.72 -3.33 23.62
CA ILE A 179 0.26 -3.37 23.44
C ILE A 179 -0.19 -3.88 22.06
N ILE A 180 -0.29 -5.19 22.02
CA ILE A 180 -0.89 -6.03 21.00
C ILE A 180 -2.40 -5.72 20.89
N TRP A 181 -2.84 -5.10 19.78
CA TRP A 181 -4.20 -5.33 19.27
C TRP A 181 -4.09 -6.43 18.22
N LEU A 182 -4.07 -7.68 18.70
CA LEU A 182 -4.14 -8.87 17.86
C LEU A 182 -5.58 -8.98 17.34
N LEU A 183 -5.85 -8.43 16.16
CA LEU A 183 -6.99 -8.88 15.37
C LEU A 183 -6.46 -9.94 14.39
N LEU A 184 -6.04 -11.08 14.94
CA LEU A 184 -6.04 -12.32 14.17
C LEU A 184 -7.51 -12.62 13.89
N TYR A 185 -7.96 -12.35 12.68
CA TYR A 185 -9.12 -13.01 12.12
C TYR A 185 -8.65 -13.99 11.06
#